data_AF-A0A349FHD1-F1
#
_entry.id   AF-A0A349FHD1-F1
#
_cell.length_a   1.000
_cell.length_b   1.000
_cell.length_c   1.000
_cell.angle_alpha   90.00
_cell.angle_beta   90.00
_cell.angle_gamma   90.00
#
_symmetry.space_group_name_H-M   'P 1'
#
loop_
_entity.id
_entity.type
_entity.pdbx_description
1 polymer ?
#
loop_
_entity_poly.entity_id
_entity_poly.type
_entity_poly.pdbx_seq_one_letter_code
_entity_poly.pdbx_strand_id
1 'polypeptide(L)'
;MEENGSMCELRTHKQVQYNAVCSDFALNHNMEKLASRIGIKSGTMLRNKLNPEQPHKLDPVDLALLCKESGDFTILNTLMADLGVVTVPIPDSKEDKNFLERVLFNSVLSGEISQDALDMHSTERLPRSVKRKTLARAQSALGNLVLLINDLERRTTGIQPLMQMGSDFFANGAPIPGLT
;
A
#
# COMPACT_ATOMS: atom_id res chain seq x y z
N MET A 1 -16.51 -1.63 33.78
CA MET A 1 -15.57 -0.53 34.14
C MET A 1 -14.18 -0.69 33.52
N GLU A 2 -13.93 -1.73 32.69
CA GLU A 2 -12.61 -2.02 32.10
C GLU A 2 -12.42 -1.47 30.67
N GLU A 3 -13.48 -1.29 29.88
CA GLU A 3 -13.38 -0.79 28.49
C GLU A 3 -12.90 0.67 28.39
N ASN A 4 -13.33 1.55 29.30
CA ASN A 4 -12.92 2.96 29.28
C ASN A 4 -11.43 3.17 29.63
N GLY A 5 -10.84 2.28 30.44
CA GLY A 5 -9.41 2.29 30.73
C GLY A 5 -8.59 1.87 29.51
N SER A 6 -9.01 0.80 28.84
CA SER A 6 -8.38 0.27 27.63
C SER A 6 -8.32 1.30 26.49
N MET A 7 -9.41 2.04 26.24
CA MET A 7 -9.43 3.05 25.17
C MET A 7 -8.55 4.27 25.46
N CYS A 8 -8.40 4.67 26.73
CA CYS A 8 -7.55 5.78 27.11
C CYS A 8 -6.05 5.43 26.98
N GLU A 9 -5.69 4.20 27.35
CA GLU A 9 -4.35 3.65 27.17
C GLU A 9 -4.00 3.51 25.69
N LEU A 10 -4.91 2.95 24.89
CA LEU A 10 -4.73 2.83 23.44
C LEU A 10 -4.53 4.19 22.77
N ARG A 11 -5.35 5.19 23.15
CA ARG A 11 -5.21 6.56 22.65
C ARG A 11 -3.83 7.13 22.95
N THR A 12 -3.35 6.97 24.18
CA THR A 12 -2.05 7.49 24.61
C THR A 12 -0.92 6.81 23.85
N HIS A 13 -0.96 5.49 23.74
CA HIS A 13 0.03 4.71 22.99
C HIS A 13 0.07 5.12 21.51
N LYS A 14 -1.09 5.19 20.84
CA LYS A 14 -1.18 5.62 19.44
C LYS A 14 -0.67 7.04 19.25
N GLN A 15 -0.99 7.98 20.15
CA GLN A 15 -0.53 9.36 20.04
C GLN A 15 1.00 9.44 20.15
N VAL A 16 1.62 8.68 21.06
CA VAL A 16 3.09 8.63 21.21
C VAL A 16 3.75 8.11 19.93
N GLN A 17 3.24 7.01 19.38
CA GLN A 17 3.78 6.45 18.13
C GLN A 17 3.59 7.41 16.95
N TYR A 18 2.40 8.00 16.82
CA TYR A 18 2.09 8.97 15.77
C TYR A 18 3.04 10.18 15.81
N ASN A 19 3.26 10.74 17.02
CA ASN A 19 4.17 11.86 17.22
C ASN A 19 5.61 11.53 16.83
N ALA A 20 6.09 10.34 17.22
CA ALA A 20 7.44 9.91 16.90
C ALA A 20 7.66 9.80 15.38
N VAL A 21 6.69 9.23 14.66
CA VAL A 21 6.78 9.05 13.21
C VAL A 21 6.61 10.37 12.46
N CYS A 22 5.76 11.30 12.92
CA CYS A 22 5.68 12.63 12.32
C CYS A 22 7.01 13.39 12.41
N SER A 23 7.70 13.30 13.55
CA SER A 23 9.03 13.88 13.73
C SER A 23 10.08 13.23 12.82
N ASP A 24 10.11 11.89 12.74
CA ASP A 24 11.02 11.15 11.86
C ASP A 24 10.78 11.52 10.38
N PHE A 25 9.52 11.61 9.96
CA PHE A 25 9.15 12.02 8.60
C PHE A 25 9.63 13.44 8.28
N ALA A 26 9.44 14.39 9.21
CA ALA A 26 9.86 15.78 9.01
C ALA A 26 11.40 15.93 8.86
N LEU A 27 12.17 15.02 9.44
CA LEU A 27 13.63 14.98 9.36
C LEU A 27 14.13 14.33 8.07
N ASN A 28 13.45 13.29 7.60
CA ASN A 28 13.92 12.47 6.47
C ASN A 28 13.47 12.99 5.09
N HIS A 29 12.56 13.97 5.04
CA HIS A 29 11.97 14.45 3.78
C HIS A 29 12.17 15.95 3.56
N ASN A 30 12.21 16.36 2.28
CA ASN A 30 12.27 17.77 1.91
C ASN A 30 10.88 18.41 2.04
N MET A 31 10.63 19.02 3.20
CA MET A 31 9.36 19.66 3.54
C MET A 31 8.96 20.80 2.60
N GLU A 32 9.93 21.55 2.05
CA GLU A 32 9.63 22.67 1.16
C GLU A 32 9.06 22.16 -0.16
N LYS A 33 9.71 21.14 -0.72
CA LYS A 33 9.24 20.47 -1.93
C LYS A 33 7.86 19.84 -1.71
N LEU A 34 7.69 19.10 -0.62
CA LEU A 34 6.40 18.45 -0.32
C LEU A 34 5.28 19.48 -0.12
N ALA A 35 5.52 20.53 0.67
CA ALA A 35 4.54 21.58 0.91
C ALA A 35 4.06 22.23 -0.40
N SER A 36 4.99 22.59 -1.29
CA SER A 36 4.64 23.18 -2.59
C SER A 36 3.75 22.27 -3.46
N ARG A 37 3.96 20.95 -3.39
CA ARG A 37 3.25 19.95 -4.22
C ARG A 37 1.85 19.66 -3.70
N ILE A 38 1.66 19.72 -2.38
CA ILE A 38 0.37 19.45 -1.73
C ILE A 38 -0.44 20.74 -1.45
N GLY A 39 0.05 21.91 -1.91
CA GLY A 39 -0.67 23.18 -1.77
C GLY A 39 -0.54 23.86 -0.40
N ILE A 40 0.46 23.49 0.40
CA ILE A 40 0.78 24.16 1.66
C ILE A 40 1.74 25.33 1.40
N LYS A 41 1.50 26.46 2.08
CA LYS A 41 2.20 27.74 1.86
C LYS A 41 3.72 27.67 1.98
N SER A 42 4.26 26.82 2.85
CA SER A 42 5.70 26.66 3.06
C SER A 42 6.04 25.34 3.75
N GLY A 43 7.29 24.89 3.60
CA GLY A 43 7.80 23.73 4.33
C GLY A 43 7.82 23.93 5.84
N THR A 44 7.99 25.16 6.32
CA THR A 44 7.88 25.50 7.75
C THR A 44 6.47 25.27 8.29
N MET A 45 5.44 25.64 7.53
CA MET A 45 4.05 25.37 7.91
C MET A 45 3.78 23.87 7.98
N LEU A 46 4.30 23.09 7.03
CA LEU A 46 4.20 21.64 7.04
C LEU A 46 4.93 21.01 8.25
N ARG A 47 6.14 21.49 8.58
CA ARG A 47 6.84 21.07 9.80
C ARG A 47 6.05 21.35 11.06
N ASN A 48 5.42 22.52 11.14
CA ASN A 48 4.58 22.87 12.28
C ASN A 48 3.37 21.92 12.39
N LYS A 49 2.75 21.55 11.26
CA LYS A 49 1.64 20.58 11.26
C LYS A 49 2.05 19.18 11.74
N LEU A 50 3.29 18.77 11.48
CA LEU A 50 3.87 17.50 11.91
C LEU A 50 4.40 17.54 13.35
N ASN A 51 4.60 18.73 13.93
CA ASN A 51 5.16 18.85 15.27
C ASN A 51 4.07 18.66 16.35
N PRO A 52 4.21 17.68 17.27
CA PRO A 52 3.24 17.46 18.33
C PRO A 52 3.09 18.62 19.32
N GLU A 53 4.09 19.48 19.47
CA GLU A 53 4.05 20.65 20.36
C GLU A 53 3.24 21.81 19.79
N GLN A 54 2.97 21.80 18.47
CA GLN A 54 2.26 22.88 17.80
C GLN A 54 0.73 22.67 17.87
N PRO A 55 -0.06 23.76 17.90
CA PRO A 55 -1.52 23.68 18.00
C PRO A 55 -2.17 23.17 16.71
N HIS A 56 -1.58 23.47 15.55
CA HIS A 56 -2.10 23.03 14.26
C HIS A 56 -1.65 21.60 13.98
N LYS A 57 -2.59 20.66 13.98
CA LYS A 57 -2.30 19.25 13.64
C LYS A 57 -2.39 19.01 12.15
N LEU A 58 -1.71 17.97 11.68
CA LEU A 58 -1.81 17.49 10.30
C LEU A 58 -3.26 17.06 10.01
N ASP A 59 -3.84 17.63 8.97
CA ASP A 59 -5.18 17.28 8.51
C ASP A 59 -5.15 15.91 7.80
N PRO A 60 -6.19 15.06 7.93
CA PRO A 60 -6.24 13.77 7.24
C PRO A 60 -6.07 13.86 5.72
N VAL A 61 -6.57 14.91 5.08
CA VAL A 61 -6.42 15.12 3.63
C VAL A 61 -4.99 15.48 3.29
N ASP A 62 -4.37 16.37 4.07
CA ASP A 62 -2.96 16.72 3.91
C ASP A 62 -2.06 15.49 4.10
N LEU A 63 -2.38 14.62 5.07
CA LEU A 63 -1.69 13.35 5.30
C LEU A 63 -1.76 12.45 4.06
N ALA A 64 -2.95 12.28 3.49
CA ALA A 64 -3.13 11.44 2.30
C ALA A 64 -2.32 11.96 1.10
N LEU A 65 -2.35 13.28 0.86
CA LEU A 65 -1.57 13.92 -0.20
C LEU A 65 -0.06 13.81 0.06
N LEU A 66 0.37 13.98 1.30
CA LEU A 66 1.77 13.85 1.71
C LEU A 66 2.30 12.43 1.53
N CYS A 67 1.51 11.40 1.87
CA CYS A 67 1.87 10.01 1.60
C CYS A 67 1.97 9.74 0.09
N LYS A 68 1.00 10.23 -0.70
CA LYS A 68 1.03 10.07 -2.17
C LYS A 68 2.25 10.73 -2.81
N GLU A 69 2.57 11.96 -2.42
CA GLU A 69 3.67 12.72 -3.01
C GLU A 69 5.06 12.27 -2.54
N SER A 70 5.18 11.82 -1.30
CA SER A 70 6.45 11.33 -0.76
C SER A 70 6.73 9.86 -1.11
N GLY A 71 5.69 9.07 -1.40
CA GLY A 71 5.79 7.62 -1.51
C GLY A 71 6.08 6.93 -0.17
N ASP A 72 6.11 7.67 0.93
CA ASP A 72 6.35 7.16 2.28
C ASP A 72 5.02 7.13 3.05
N PHE A 73 4.57 5.91 3.30
CA PHE A 73 3.31 5.61 3.98
C PHE A 73 3.52 5.33 5.48
N THR A 74 4.69 5.60 6.05
CA THR A 74 5.01 5.25 7.45
C THR A 74 4.03 5.87 8.44
N ILE A 75 3.67 7.16 8.27
CA ILE A 75 2.68 7.83 9.12
C ILE A 75 1.32 7.13 9.04
N LEU A 76 0.86 6.82 7.83
CA LEU A 76 -0.42 6.13 7.60
C LEU A 76 -0.42 4.71 8.18
N ASN A 77 0.66 3.95 7.97
CA ASN A 77 0.84 2.61 8.51
C ASN A 77 0.80 2.62 10.04
N THR A 78 1.43 3.61 10.69
CA THR A 78 1.40 3.76 12.16
C THR A 78 0.02 4.14 12.67
N LEU A 79 -0.72 4.99 11.95
CA LEU A 79 -2.10 5.32 12.32
C LEU A 79 -3.00 4.08 12.32
N MET A 80 -2.83 3.24 11.30
CA MET A 80 -3.62 2.01 11.07
C MET A 80 -3.14 0.79 11.86
N ALA A 81 -1.95 0.86 12.48
CA ALA A 81 -1.43 -0.22 13.31
C ALA A 81 -2.43 -0.61 14.41
N ASP A 82 -2.49 -1.90 14.74
CA ASP A 82 -3.37 -2.46 15.79
C ASP A 82 -4.89 -2.32 15.53
N LEU A 83 -5.32 -1.85 14.35
CA LEU A 83 -6.75 -1.77 13.97
C LEU A 83 -7.24 -2.98 13.15
N GLY A 84 -6.39 -3.98 12.93
CA GLY A 84 -6.72 -5.15 12.10
C GLY A 84 -6.71 -4.87 10.59
N VAL A 85 -6.25 -3.68 10.16
CA VAL A 85 -6.09 -3.30 8.75
C VAL A 85 -4.62 -3.06 8.42
N VAL A 86 -4.21 -3.47 7.21
CA VAL A 86 -2.86 -3.20 6.69
C VAL A 86 -2.99 -2.34 5.45
N THR A 87 -2.28 -1.21 5.44
CA THR A 87 -2.17 -0.35 4.27
C THR A 87 -1.04 -0.83 3.38
N VAL A 88 -1.37 -1.13 2.13
CA VAL A 88 -0.42 -1.57 1.10
C VAL A 88 -0.43 -0.52 0.00
N PRO A 89 0.70 0.13 -0.30
CA PRO A 89 0.77 1.00 -1.46
C PRO A 89 0.64 0.14 -2.71
N ILE A 90 -0.32 0.48 -3.57
CA ILE A 90 -0.42 -0.13 -4.89
C ILE A 90 0.72 0.47 -5.70
N PRO A 91 1.70 -0.34 -6.17
CA PRO A 91 2.79 0.19 -6.95
C PRO A 91 2.23 0.79 -8.24
N ASP A 92 2.65 2.00 -8.59
CA ASP A 92 2.45 2.51 -9.94
C ASP A 92 3.13 1.53 -10.89
N SER A 93 2.38 0.97 -11.85
CA SER A 93 2.84 -0.07 -12.76
C SER A 93 3.82 0.49 -13.82
N LYS A 94 4.90 1.14 -13.39
CA LYS A 94 5.97 1.60 -14.28
C LYS A 94 6.74 0.43 -14.90
N GLU A 95 6.65 -0.73 -14.27
CA GLU A 95 7.12 -2.00 -14.82
C GLU A 95 5.92 -2.79 -15.34
N ASP A 96 5.82 -2.88 -16.67
CA ASP A 96 4.86 -3.72 -17.39
C ASP A 96 5.22 -5.20 -17.21
N LYS A 97 5.14 -5.71 -15.96
CA LYS A 97 5.24 -7.14 -15.70
C LYS A 97 3.97 -7.82 -16.21
N ASN A 98 4.13 -8.82 -17.07
CA ASN A 98 3.02 -9.66 -17.49
C ASN A 98 2.60 -10.63 -16.37
N PHE A 99 1.47 -11.32 -16.54
CA PHE A 99 0.92 -12.24 -15.54
C PHE A 99 1.94 -13.28 -15.04
N LEU A 100 2.70 -13.91 -15.94
CA LEU A 100 3.67 -14.94 -15.57
C LEU A 100 4.82 -14.33 -14.76
N GLU A 101 5.31 -13.16 -15.18
CA GLU A 101 6.37 -12.43 -14.46
C GLU A 101 5.91 -12.02 -13.07
N ARG A 102 4.65 -11.61 -12.88
CA ARG A 102 4.10 -11.31 -11.55
C ARG A 102 4.04 -12.53 -10.65
N VAL A 103 3.65 -13.69 -11.18
CA VAL A 103 3.62 -14.95 -10.43
C VAL A 103 5.04 -15.35 -10.00
N LEU A 104 6.00 -15.32 -10.93
CA LEU A 104 7.40 -15.63 -10.63
C LEU A 104 8.01 -14.64 -9.63
N PHE A 105 7.70 -13.35 -9.76
CA PHE A 105 8.15 -12.32 -8.83
C PHE A 105 7.58 -12.54 -7.43
N ASN A 106 6.33 -13.02 -7.30
CA ASN A 106 5.77 -13.41 -6.02
C ASN A 106 6.55 -14.56 -5.37
N SER A 107 6.98 -15.56 -6.14
CA SER A 107 7.83 -16.65 -5.64
C SER A 107 9.18 -16.15 -5.14
N VAL A 108 9.81 -15.21 -5.86
CA VAL A 108 11.07 -14.58 -5.44
C VAL A 108 10.89 -13.86 -4.11
N LEU A 109 9.88 -12.98 -4.00
CA LEU A 109 9.61 -12.25 -2.76
C LEU A 109 9.29 -13.18 -1.59
N SER A 110 8.52 -14.25 -1.82
CA SER A 110 8.27 -15.27 -0.81
C SER A 110 9.56 -15.93 -0.34
N GLY A 111 10.47 -16.28 -1.25
CA GLY A 111 11.78 -16.85 -0.92
C GLY A 111 12.65 -15.89 -0.11
N GLU A 112 12.67 -14.60 -0.46
CA GLU A 112 13.39 -13.59 0.31
C GLU A 112 12.83 -13.41 1.73
N ILE A 113 11.50 -13.45 1.89
CA ILE A 113 10.86 -13.40 3.22
C ILE A 113 11.21 -14.65 4.02
N SER A 114 11.24 -15.83 3.39
CA SER A 114 11.70 -17.06 4.04
C SER A 114 13.16 -16.95 4.49
N GLN A 115 14.04 -16.37 3.67
CA GLN A 115 15.43 -16.13 4.05
C GLN A 115 15.52 -15.16 5.24
N ASP A 116 14.79 -14.05 5.20
CA ASP A 116 14.74 -13.10 6.32
C ASP A 116 14.29 -13.80 7.61
N ALA A 117 13.27 -14.67 7.54
CA ALA A 117 12.79 -15.42 8.71
C ALA A 117 13.85 -16.36 9.29
N LEU A 118 14.65 -17.04 8.44
CA LEU A 118 15.77 -17.86 8.87
C LEU A 118 16.86 -17.02 9.55
N ASP A 119 17.21 -15.88 8.96
CA ASP A 119 18.20 -14.96 9.51
C ASP A 119 17.74 -14.44 10.88
N MET A 120 16.46 -14.09 11.03
CA MET A 120 15.88 -13.65 12.30
C MET A 120 15.93 -14.74 13.37
N HIS A 121 15.68 -16.00 13.01
CA HIS A 121 15.70 -17.12 13.95
C HIS A 121 17.09 -17.31 14.58
N SER A 122 18.15 -17.01 13.84
CA SER A 122 19.53 -17.12 14.32
C SER A 122 19.95 -16.00 15.28
N THR A 123 19.13 -14.95 15.44
CA THR A 123 19.47 -13.76 16.23
C THR A 123 18.65 -13.64 17.51
N GLU A 124 19.31 -13.43 18.65
CA GLU A 124 18.65 -13.26 19.96
C GLU A 124 17.80 -11.97 20.03
N ARG A 125 18.15 -10.94 19.23
CA ARG A 125 17.41 -9.68 19.12
C ARG A 125 17.30 -9.24 17.67
N LEU A 126 16.07 -8.93 17.25
CA LEU A 126 15.78 -8.46 15.90
C LEU A 126 16.19 -6.98 15.71
N PRO A 127 17.17 -6.65 14.84
CA PRO A 127 17.53 -5.27 14.57
C PRO A 127 16.37 -4.52 13.87
N ARG A 128 16.17 -3.24 14.21
CA ARG A 128 15.13 -2.39 13.59
C ARG A 128 15.27 -2.29 12.07
N SER A 129 16.50 -2.27 11.55
CA SER A 129 16.77 -2.24 10.12
C SER A 129 16.28 -3.51 9.41
N VAL A 130 16.54 -4.68 9.98
CA VAL A 130 16.10 -5.99 9.46
C VAL A 130 14.58 -6.09 9.49
N LYS A 131 13.95 -5.68 10.59
CA LYS A 131 12.48 -5.58 10.70
C LYS A 131 11.90 -4.69 9.59
N ARG A 132 12.44 -3.49 9.40
CA ARG A 132 12.00 -2.53 8.37
C ARG A 132 12.16 -3.11 6.96
N LYS A 133 13.29 -3.75 6.67
CA LYS A 133 13.57 -4.39 5.38
C LYS A 133 12.57 -5.51 5.06
N THR A 134 12.32 -6.39 6.03
CA THR A 134 11.37 -7.51 5.87
C THR A 134 9.95 -7.00 5.67
N LEU A 135 9.55 -5.97 6.42
CA LEU A 135 8.26 -5.33 6.25
C LEU A 135 8.10 -4.72 4.85
N ALA A 136 9.13 -4.04 4.33
CA ALA A 136 9.12 -3.49 2.99
C ALA A 136 8.98 -4.58 1.91
N ARG A 137 9.63 -5.74 2.09
CA ARG A 137 9.46 -6.91 1.20
C ARG A 137 8.05 -7.49 1.25
N ALA A 138 7.48 -7.66 2.44
CA ALA A 138 6.11 -8.12 2.60
C ALA A 138 5.10 -7.16 1.94
N GLN A 139 5.30 -5.85 2.10
CA GLN A 139 4.50 -4.83 1.42
C GLN A 139 4.65 -4.90 -0.10
N SER A 140 5.86 -5.15 -0.60
CA SER A 140 6.11 -5.35 -2.03
C SER A 140 5.39 -6.60 -2.58
N ALA A 141 5.37 -7.69 -1.81
CA ALA A 141 4.65 -8.91 -2.16
C ALA A 141 3.15 -8.67 -2.24
N LEU A 142 2.57 -7.99 -1.23
CA LEU A 142 1.16 -7.60 -1.24
C LEU A 142 0.84 -6.69 -2.43
N GLY A 143 1.69 -5.69 -2.72
CA GLY A 143 1.51 -4.81 -3.87
C GLY A 143 1.51 -5.58 -5.21
N ASN A 144 2.43 -6.55 -5.36
CA ASN A 144 2.46 -7.41 -6.54
C ASN A 144 1.22 -8.31 -6.65
N LEU A 145 0.72 -8.85 -5.53
CA LEU A 145 -0.52 -9.64 -5.51
C LEU A 145 -1.74 -8.80 -5.90
N VAL A 146 -1.83 -7.53 -5.45
CA VAL A 146 -2.90 -6.63 -5.88
C VAL A 146 -2.86 -6.40 -7.39
N LEU A 147 -1.66 -6.18 -7.96
CA LEU A 147 -1.53 -6.04 -9.42
C LEU A 147 -1.86 -7.35 -10.16
N LEU A 148 -1.52 -8.50 -9.58
CA LEU A 148 -1.90 -9.80 -10.12
C LEU A 148 -3.42 -10.01 -10.14
N ILE A 149 -4.12 -9.59 -9.07
CA ILE A 149 -5.59 -9.61 -9.01
C ILE A 149 -6.15 -8.72 -10.13
N ASN A 150 -5.66 -7.48 -10.26
CA ASN A 150 -6.10 -6.56 -11.32
C ASN A 150 -5.89 -7.17 -12.73
N ASP A 151 -4.77 -7.85 -12.98
CA ASP A 151 -4.50 -8.51 -14.26
C ASP A 151 -5.47 -9.68 -14.52
N LEU A 152 -5.82 -10.46 -13.49
CA LEU A 152 -6.79 -11.56 -13.58
C LEU A 152 -8.21 -11.04 -13.83
N GLU A 153 -8.62 -9.98 -13.14
CA GLU A 153 -9.92 -9.34 -13.34
C GLU A 153 -10.06 -8.77 -14.76
N ARG A 154 -8.99 -8.14 -15.29
CA ARG A 154 -8.93 -7.64 -16.68
C ARG A 154 -9.00 -8.76 -17.72
N ARG A 155 -8.36 -9.91 -17.45
CA ARG A 155 -8.45 -11.09 -18.33
C ARG A 155 -9.86 -11.70 -18.31
N THR A 156 -10.51 -11.71 -17.15
CA THR A 156 -11.84 -12.33 -16.97
C THR A 156 -12.97 -11.43 -17.47
N THR A 157 -12.81 -10.10 -17.45
CA THR A 157 -13.77 -9.17 -18.07
C THR A 157 -13.73 -9.20 -19.61
N GLY A 158 -12.73 -9.87 -20.20
CA GLY A 158 -12.69 -10.24 -21.61
C GLY A 158 -13.65 -11.37 -22.01
N ILE A 159 -14.88 -11.41 -21.50
CA ILE A 159 -15.97 -12.30 -21.98
C ILE A 159 -16.61 -11.77 -23.28
N GLN A 160 -16.16 -10.63 -23.79
CA GLN A 160 -16.55 -10.11 -25.11
C GLN A 160 -16.40 -11.12 -26.28
N PRO A 161 -15.40 -12.01 -26.35
CA PRO A 161 -15.30 -13.01 -27.43
C PRO A 161 -16.45 -14.03 -27.39
N LEU A 162 -16.98 -14.35 -26.20
CA LEU A 162 -18.07 -15.31 -26.07
C LEU A 162 -19.41 -14.69 -26.52
N MET A 163 -19.61 -13.39 -26.25
CA MET A 163 -20.76 -12.66 -26.77
C MET A 163 -20.65 -12.38 -28.27
N GLN A 164 -19.44 -12.15 -28.82
CA GLN A 164 -19.23 -12.02 -30.27
C GLN A 164 -19.49 -13.33 -31.03
N MET A 165 -19.07 -14.48 -30.50
CA MET A 165 -19.40 -15.78 -31.09
C MET A 165 -20.92 -16.03 -31.12
N GLY A 166 -21.65 -15.59 -30.07
CA GLY A 166 -23.11 -15.65 -30.04
C GLY A 166 -23.75 -14.71 -31.07
N SER A 167 -23.28 -13.47 -31.18
CA SER A 167 -23.85 -12.51 -32.15
C SER A 167 -23.55 -12.87 -33.60
N ASP A 168 -22.38 -13.40 -33.91
CA ASP A 168 -22.02 -13.82 -35.27
C ASP A 168 -22.85 -15.03 -35.74
N PHE A 169 -23.24 -15.92 -34.82
CA PHE A 169 -24.14 -17.05 -35.11
C PHE A 169 -25.56 -16.58 -35.47
N PHE A 170 -26.09 -15.57 -34.77
CA PHE A 170 -27.43 -15.04 -35.04
C PHE A 170 -27.47 -14.04 -36.20
N ALA A 171 -26.41 -13.26 -36.41
CA ALA A 171 -26.37 -12.21 -37.44
C ALA A 171 -26.03 -12.75 -38.84
N ASN A 172 -25.18 -13.77 -38.96
CA ASN A 172 -24.70 -14.28 -40.25
C ASN A 172 -25.32 -15.61 -40.68
N GLY A 173 -26.31 -16.14 -39.95
CA GLY A 173 -27.14 -17.27 -40.40
C GLY A 173 -26.34 -18.42 -40.98
N ALA A 174 -25.60 -19.14 -40.13
CA ALA A 174 -24.93 -20.36 -40.59
C ALA A 174 -26.00 -21.36 -41.11
N PRO A 175 -25.79 -21.97 -42.29
CA PRO A 175 -26.75 -22.94 -42.83
C PRO A 175 -26.83 -24.12 -41.87
N ILE A 176 -28.02 -24.37 -41.34
CA ILE A 176 -28.32 -25.60 -40.60
C ILE A 176 -28.16 -26.75 -41.60
N PRO A 177 -27.20 -27.67 -41.41
CA PRO A 177 -27.06 -28.80 -42.31
C PRO A 177 -28.30 -29.68 -42.18
N GLY A 178 -29.16 -29.69 -43.20
CA GLY A 178 -30.30 -30.61 -43.28
C GLY A 178 -31.69 -30.02 -43.53
N LEU A 179 -31.85 -28.74 -43.89
CA LEU A 179 -33.13 -28.20 -44.35
C LEU A 179 -32.98 -27.47 -45.69
N THR A 180 -33.27 -28.18 -46.78
CA THR A 180 -33.78 -27.65 -48.06
C THR A 180 -35.26 -27.96 -48.15
#